data_AF-A0A8K0XIV6-F1
#
_entry.id   AF-A0A8K0XIV6-F1
#
_cell.length_a   1.000
_cell.length_b   1.000
_cell.length_c   1.000
_cell.angle_alpha   90.00
_cell.angle_beta   90.00
_cell.angle_gamma   90.00
#
_symmetry.space_group_name_H-M   'P 1'
#
loop_
_entity.id
_entity.type
_entity.pdbx_description
1 polymer ?
#
loop_
_entity_poly.entity_id
_entity_poly.type
_entity_poly.pdbx_seq_one_letter_code
_entity_poly.pdbx_strand_id
1 'polypeptide(L)'
;MAGKHSKSERPSEGQQHEQQFTILPHPAKTNNPADLLEPSRPGADVIGNPGIMAHNARGPHVPSQQILSNLEAPKGREELKKRAEELNKD
;
A
#
# COMPACT_ATOMS: atom_id res chain seq x y z
N MET A 1 40.06 -15.92 -45.27
CA MET A 1 39.49 -16.20 -43.93
C MET A 1 39.63 -14.96 -43.08
N ALA A 2 38.51 -14.50 -42.48
CA ALA A 2 38.34 -13.63 -41.31
C ALA A 2 39.34 -12.46 -41.08
N GLY A 3 38.95 -11.21 -40.87
CA GLY A 3 37.67 -10.60 -40.58
C GLY A 3 37.96 -9.13 -40.23
N LYS A 4 37.24 -8.20 -40.87
CA LYS A 4 37.37 -6.77 -40.61
C LYS A 4 36.68 -6.47 -39.28
N HIS A 5 37.42 -6.01 -38.27
CA HIS A 5 36.83 -5.44 -37.06
C HIS A 5 37.07 -3.94 -37.07
N SER A 6 36.09 -3.20 -37.59
CA SER A 6 36.01 -1.76 -37.43
C SER A 6 35.75 -1.45 -35.96
N LYS A 7 36.74 -0.89 -35.26
CA LYS A 7 36.49 -0.20 -33.99
C LYS A 7 35.76 1.09 -34.30
N SER A 8 34.44 1.06 -34.19
CA SER A 8 33.60 2.25 -34.09
C SER A 8 33.79 2.85 -32.70
N GLU A 9 34.69 3.81 -32.56
CA GLU A 9 34.74 4.70 -31.40
C GLU A 9 33.50 5.60 -31.48
N ARG A 10 32.48 5.28 -30.66
CA ARG A 10 31.36 6.19 -30.44
C ARG A 10 31.86 7.30 -29.50
N PRO A 11 31.61 8.58 -29.79
CA PRO A 11 31.90 9.63 -28.83
C PRO A 11 31.02 9.38 -27.60
N SER A 12 31.67 9.18 -26.46
CA SER A 12 31.02 9.14 -25.14
C SER A 12 30.63 10.56 -24.74
N GLU A 13 29.73 11.18 -25.51
CA GLU A 13 29.06 12.40 -25.11
C GLU A 13 27.90 12.03 -24.19
N GLY A 14 28.03 12.47 -22.95
CA GLY A 14 27.15 12.12 -21.87
C GLY A 14 27.96 11.50 -20.75
N GLN A 15 28.56 12.36 -19.93
CA GLN A 15 28.66 12.08 -18.50
C GLN A 15 27.23 11.97 -17.97
N GLN A 16 26.55 10.88 -18.32
CA GLN A 16 25.28 10.49 -17.73
C GLN A 16 25.67 10.10 -16.32
N HIS A 17 25.54 11.08 -15.43
CA HIS A 17 25.50 10.83 -14.01
C HIS A 17 24.37 9.82 -13.84
N GLU A 18 24.72 8.55 -13.64
CA GLU A 18 23.74 7.53 -13.31
C GLU A 18 22.95 8.04 -12.10
N GLN A 19 21.61 7.93 -12.15
CA GLN A 19 20.75 8.42 -11.08
C GLN A 19 21.06 7.64 -9.80
N GLN A 20 21.79 8.28 -8.88
CA GLN A 20 22.14 7.70 -7.59
C GLN A 20 20.99 7.96 -6.61
N PHE A 21 20.27 6.90 -6.24
CA PHE A 21 19.26 6.96 -5.21
C PHE A 21 19.90 6.63 -3.86
N THR A 22 19.90 7.59 -2.93
CA THR A 22 20.29 7.33 -1.54
C THR A 22 19.08 6.76 -0.81
N ILE A 23 19.14 5.48 -0.48
CA ILE A 23 18.21 4.88 0.49
C ILE A 23 18.52 5.47 1.85
N LEU A 24 17.54 6.15 2.45
CA LEU A 24 17.62 6.53 3.85
C LEU A 24 17.79 5.24 4.67
N PRO A 25 18.63 5.25 5.72
CA PRO A 25 18.72 4.10 6.62
C PRO A 25 17.32 3.78 7.14
N HIS A 26 16.98 2.49 7.20
CA HIS A 26 15.73 2.09 7.83
C HIS A 26 15.71 2.65 9.27
N PRO A 27 14.57 3.16 9.74
CA PRO A 27 14.51 3.91 10.99
C PRO A 27 14.94 3.09 12.22
N ALA A 28 14.88 1.76 12.15
CA ALA A 28 15.41 0.88 13.19
C ALA A 28 16.94 0.81 13.10
N LYS A 29 17.63 1.55 13.96
CA LYS A 29 19.11 1.46 14.06
C LYS A 29 19.57 0.15 14.69
N THR A 30 18.66 -0.58 15.35
CA THR A 30 18.96 -1.84 16.04
C THR A 30 17.95 -2.94 15.70
N ASN A 31 18.35 -4.21 15.81
CA ASN A 31 17.45 -5.37 15.72
C ASN A 31 16.69 -5.60 17.05
N ASN A 32 16.12 -4.53 17.60
CA ASN A 32 15.33 -4.55 18.82
C ASN A 32 13.87 -4.25 18.48
N PRO A 33 12.91 -5.15 18.77
CA PRO A 33 11.50 -4.90 18.48
C PRO A 33 10.92 -3.66 19.20
N ALA A 34 11.56 -3.17 20.27
CA ALA A 34 11.15 -1.96 20.96
C ALA A 34 11.31 -0.68 20.14
N ASP A 35 12.22 -0.66 19.14
CA ASP A 35 12.44 0.52 18.29
C ASP A 35 11.23 0.83 17.40
N LEU A 36 10.31 -0.11 17.20
CA LEU A 36 9.06 0.10 16.45
C LEU A 36 7.97 0.81 17.25
N LEU A 37 8.12 0.89 18.58
CA LEU A 37 7.14 1.46 19.50
C LEU A 37 7.30 2.98 19.66
N GLU A 38 8.26 3.61 18.98
CA GLU A 38 8.39 5.06 19.02
C GLU A 38 7.13 5.75 18.47
N PRO A 39 6.46 6.59 19.27
CA PRO A 39 5.10 7.05 19.02
C PRO A 39 4.95 8.08 17.87
N SER A 40 6.03 8.41 17.15
CA SER A 40 6.03 9.53 16.20
C SER A 40 6.36 9.14 14.76
N ARG A 41 6.14 7.88 14.37
CA ARG A 41 6.28 7.47 12.97
C ARG A 41 4.96 7.69 12.23
N PRO A 42 4.96 8.30 11.02
CA PRO A 42 3.77 8.37 10.18
C PRO A 42 3.21 6.96 9.94
N GLY A 43 1.97 6.70 10.36
CA GLY A 43 1.33 5.37 10.28
C GLY A 43 1.45 4.50 11.55
N ALA A 44 2.20 4.93 12.57
CA ALA A 44 2.24 4.26 13.88
C ALA A 44 1.01 4.57 14.76
N ASP A 45 0.15 5.52 14.36
CA ASP A 45 -1.06 5.89 15.11
C ASP A 45 -2.04 4.73 15.29
N VAL A 46 -2.03 3.77 14.35
CA VAL A 46 -2.85 2.54 14.41
C VAL A 46 -2.27 1.52 15.38
N ILE A 47 -0.94 1.48 15.53
CA ILE A 47 -0.23 0.52 16.39
C ILE A 47 -0.10 1.04 17.82
N GLY A 48 0.04 2.36 18.00
CA GLY A 48 0.15 2.99 19.32
C GLY A 48 -1.17 3.19 20.03
N ASN A 49 -2.30 3.09 19.33
CA ASN A 49 -3.63 3.25 19.92
C ASN A 49 -4.17 1.91 20.42
N PRO A 50 -4.20 1.67 21.75
CA PRO A 50 -4.70 0.41 22.28
C PRO A 50 -6.17 0.14 21.90
N GLY A 51 -6.96 1.18 21.59
CA GLY A 51 -8.35 1.05 21.16
C GLY A 51 -8.55 0.54 19.73
N ILE A 52 -7.51 0.51 18.89
CA ILE A 52 -7.59 0.12 17.46
C ILE A 52 -6.87 -1.21 17.21
N MET A 53 -6.14 -1.73 18.21
CA MET A 53 -5.44 -3.00 18.10
C MET A 53 -6.38 -4.17 17.79
N ALA A 54 -6.02 -5.00 16.81
CA ALA A 54 -6.84 -6.13 16.36
C ALA A 54 -7.15 -7.14 17.50
N HIS A 55 -6.26 -7.29 18.47
CA HIS A 55 -6.49 -8.17 19.63
C HIS A 55 -7.47 -7.59 20.67
N ASN A 56 -7.74 -6.27 20.61
CA ASN A 56 -8.75 -5.59 21.43
C ASN A 56 -10.07 -5.39 20.67
N ALA A 57 -10.15 -5.82 19.41
CA ALA A 57 -11.38 -5.78 18.65
C ALA A 57 -12.43 -6.66 19.33
N ARG A 58 -13.67 -6.17 19.41
CA ARG A 58 -14.80 -6.99 19.85
C ARG A 58 -14.90 -8.22 18.94
N GLY A 59 -15.40 -9.33 19.48
CA GLY A 59 -15.75 -10.49 18.66
C GLY A 59 -16.74 -10.13 17.53
N PRO A 60 -16.99 -11.06 16.59
CA PRO A 60 -17.87 -10.79 15.46
C PRO A 60 -19.23 -10.25 15.95
N HIS A 61 -19.58 -9.05 15.51
CA HIS A 61 -20.81 -8.39 15.92
C HIS A 61 -22.01 -9.03 15.22
N VAL A 62 -22.93 -9.61 16.00
CA VAL A 62 -24.22 -10.11 15.49
C VAL A 62 -25.26 -8.98 15.60
N PRO A 63 -25.82 -8.48 14.48
CA PRO A 63 -26.80 -7.39 14.52
C PRO A 63 -28.07 -7.75 15.29
N SER A 64 -28.66 -6.76 15.98
CA SER A 64 -29.95 -6.93 16.64
C SER A 64 -31.10 -7.04 15.64
N GLN A 65 -32.25 -7.57 16.05
CA GLN A 65 -33.42 -7.72 15.18
C GLN A 65 -33.89 -6.37 14.60
N GLN A 66 -33.77 -5.28 15.37
CA GLN A 66 -34.09 -3.93 14.89
C GLN A 66 -33.20 -3.50 13.72
N ILE A 67 -31.91 -3.87 13.74
CA ILE A 67 -30.99 -3.58 12.63
C ILE A 67 -31.37 -4.43 11.42
N LEU A 68 -31.62 -5.73 11.63
CA LEU A 68 -31.96 -6.65 10.56
C LEU A 68 -33.23 -6.25 9.80
N SER A 69 -34.27 -5.77 10.51
CA SER A 69 -35.53 -5.36 9.88
C SER A 69 -35.45 -4.05 9.08
N ASN A 70 -34.46 -3.20 9.36
CA ASN A 70 -34.28 -1.91 8.70
C ASN A 70 -33.25 -1.97 7.56
N LEU A 71 -32.64 -3.13 7.31
CA LEU A 71 -31.72 -3.32 6.19
C LEU A 71 -32.50 -3.47 4.88
N GLU A 72 -32.02 -2.81 3.82
CA GLU A 72 -32.55 -3.01 2.47
C GLU A 72 -32.29 -4.45 1.99
N ALA A 73 -33.14 -4.93 1.09
CA ALA A 73 -32.92 -6.20 0.43
C ALA A 73 -31.60 -6.17 -0.39
N PRO A 74 -30.86 -7.28 -0.44
CA PRO A 74 -29.65 -7.35 -1.25
C PRO A 74 -30.00 -7.15 -2.73
N LYS A 75 -29.27 -6.23 -3.37
CA LYS A 75 -29.45 -5.93 -4.80
C LYS A 75 -29.05 -7.11 -5.68
N GLY A 76 -29.72 -7.23 -6.81
CA GLY A 76 -29.42 -8.26 -7.80
C GLY A 76 -28.09 -8.02 -8.54
N ARG A 77 -27.55 -9.06 -9.18
CA ARG A 77 -26.28 -8.98 -9.93
C ARG A 77 -26.29 -7.89 -11.02
N GLU A 78 -27.40 -7.78 -11.75
CA GLU A 78 -27.54 -6.78 -12.82
C GLU A 78 -27.60 -5.35 -12.30
N GLU A 79 -28.33 -5.13 -11.19
CA GLU A 79 -28.43 -3.84 -10.52
C GLU A 79 -27.08 -3.36 -9.98
N LEU A 80 -26.30 -4.26 -9.40
CA LEU A 80 -24.95 -3.97 -8.92
C LEU A 80 -24.02 -3.58 -10.07
N LYS A 81 -24.12 -4.25 -11.23
CA LYS A 81 -23.32 -3.92 -12.40
C LYS A 81 -23.65 -2.51 -12.91
N LYS A 82 -24.93 -2.18 -13.05
CA LYS A 82 -25.37 -0.84 -13.48
C LYS A 82 -24.89 0.24 -12.52
N ARG A 83 -25.00 0.03 -11.20
CA ARG A 83 -24.53 0.98 -10.19
C ARG A 83 -23.01 1.20 -10.26
N ALA A 84 -22.24 0.15 -10.51
CA ALA A 84 -20.80 0.26 -10.69
C ALA A 84 -20.45 1.11 -11.94
N GLU A 85 -21.16 0.91 -13.04
CA GLU A 85 -21.01 1.72 -14.26
C GLU A 85 -21.42 3.18 -14.05
N GLU A 86 -22.43 3.46 -13.22
CA GLU A 86 -22.82 4.82 -12.84
C GLU A 86 -21.73 5.51 -12.02
N LEU A 87 -21.16 4.84 -11.01
CA LEU A 87 -20.11 5.40 -10.15
C LEU A 87 -18.78 5.65 -10.89
N ASN A 88 -18.50 4.91 -11.96
CA ASN A 88 -17.27 5.07 -12.74
C ASN A 88 -17.36 6.18 -13.80
N LYS A 89 -18.47 6.91 -13.88
CA LYS A 89 -18.67 8.03 -14.81
C LYS A 89 -18.36 9.39 -14.20
N ASP A 90 -18.16 9.44 -12.88
CA ASP A 90 -17.68 10.61 -12.14
C ASP A 90 -16.14 10.72 -12.22
#